data_AF-A0A0F9LZL5-F1
#
_entry.id   AF-A0A0F9LZL5-F1
#
_cell.length_a   1.000
_cell.length_b   1.000
_cell.length_c   1.000
_cell.angle_alpha   90.00
_cell.angle_beta   90.00
_cell.angle_gamma   90.00
#
_symmetry.space_group_name_H-M   'P 1'
#
loop_
_entity.id
_entity.type
_entity.pdbx_description
1 polymer ?
#
loop_
_entity_poly.entity_id
_entity_poly.type
_entity_poly.pdbx_seq_one_letter_code
_entity_poly.pdbx_strand_id
1 'polypeptide(L)'
;MQRFTAVERVQRSQRRYPERVKACKRRTYLKYKEKWSAQEKAWRQANSERCSQYWRAANERRKADPIRLAARRAQQRDYYQRNRERRIADVKAYEKANFAKVRVWKRVRSARRRTRLVAAPGTCSREQWLGRFQFYGGCCAYCPRTLKFEEAQMEHRIPISKGGSNWPANIVPACADCNLRKGTKTSTEFGARMSAIGGAQ
;
A
#
# COMPACT_ATOMS: atom_id res chain seq x y z
N MET A 1 -47.56 33.47 -44.23
CA MET A 1 -46.76 32.24 -44.02
C MET A 1 -45.55 32.57 -43.14
N GLN A 2 -45.36 31.90 -42.00
CA GLN A 2 -44.18 32.12 -41.15
C GLN A 2 -42.91 31.69 -41.90
N ARG A 3 -41.97 32.63 -42.09
CA ARG A 3 -40.68 32.35 -42.72
C ARG A 3 -39.74 31.76 -41.67
N PHE A 4 -39.58 30.44 -41.67
CA PHE A 4 -38.58 29.77 -40.84
C PHE A 4 -37.16 30.15 -41.27
N THR A 5 -36.25 30.28 -40.31
CA THR A 5 -34.82 30.44 -40.53
C THR A 5 -34.22 29.16 -41.13
N ALA A 6 -33.01 29.26 -41.70
CA ALA A 6 -32.31 28.10 -42.24
C ALA A 6 -32.07 27.01 -41.18
N VAL A 7 -31.75 27.40 -39.94
CA VAL A 7 -31.51 26.48 -38.82
C VAL A 7 -32.79 25.74 -38.44
N GLU A 8 -33.91 26.45 -38.31
CA GLU A 8 -35.20 25.86 -37.97
C GLU A 8 -35.69 24.89 -39.05
N ARG A 9 -35.47 25.21 -40.34
CA ARG A 9 -35.79 24.31 -41.46
C ARG A 9 -34.98 23.02 -41.38
N VAL A 10 -33.70 23.10 -41.05
CA VAL A 10 -32.83 21.93 -40.86
C VAL A 10 -33.29 21.10 -39.67
N GLN A 11 -33.49 21.71 -38.50
CA GLN A 11 -33.95 21.01 -37.29
C GLN A 11 -35.30 20.33 -37.52
N ARG A 12 -36.23 21.01 -38.20
CA ARG A 12 -37.54 20.46 -38.55
C ARG A 12 -37.43 19.29 -39.52
N SER A 13 -36.56 19.38 -40.54
CA SER A 13 -36.28 18.26 -41.45
C SER A 13 -35.63 17.07 -40.74
N GLN A 14 -34.76 17.31 -39.75
CA GLN A 14 -34.13 16.24 -38.96
C GLN A 14 -35.14 15.50 -38.09
N ARG A 15 -36.11 16.22 -37.51
CA ARG A 15 -37.21 15.61 -36.74
C ARG A 15 -38.23 14.89 -37.61
N ARG A 16 -38.55 15.45 -38.79
CA ARG A 16 -39.54 14.89 -39.72
C ARG A 16 -39.02 13.67 -40.48
N TYR A 17 -37.72 13.60 -40.76
CA TYR A 17 -37.10 12.51 -41.52
C TYR A 17 -35.81 12.00 -40.86
N PRO A 18 -35.87 11.47 -39.62
CA PRO A 18 -34.69 11.10 -38.85
C PRO A 18 -33.87 10.01 -39.53
N GLU A 19 -34.52 8.99 -40.11
CA GLU A 19 -33.83 7.90 -40.79
C GLU A 19 -33.13 8.35 -42.09
N ARG A 20 -33.76 9.24 -42.86
CA ARG A 20 -33.14 9.83 -44.05
C ARG A 20 -31.90 10.65 -43.70
N VAL A 21 -31.99 11.43 -42.61
CA VAL A 21 -30.86 12.22 -42.12
C VAL A 21 -29.74 11.32 -41.59
N LYS A 22 -30.06 10.27 -40.82
CA LYS A 22 -29.07 9.27 -40.37
C LYS A 22 -28.38 8.59 -41.55
N ALA A 23 -29.14 8.14 -42.55
CA ALA A 23 -28.59 7.51 -43.75
C ALA A 23 -27.68 8.47 -44.53
N CYS A 24 -28.08 9.73 -44.67
CA CYS A 24 -27.26 10.77 -45.31
C CYS A 24 -25.95 11.02 -44.53
N LYS A 25 -26.03 11.20 -43.21
CA LYS A 25 -24.86 11.38 -42.34
C LYS A 25 -23.93 10.17 -42.39
N ARG A 26 -24.48 8.94 -42.35
CA ARG A 26 -23.72 7.69 -42.44
C ARG A 26 -23.00 7.57 -43.78
N ARG A 27 -23.67 7.88 -44.89
CA ARG A 27 -23.06 7.87 -46.23
C ARG A 27 -21.90 8.85 -46.32
N THR A 28 -22.08 10.07 -45.82
CA THR A 28 -21.01 11.07 -45.77
C THR A 28 -19.86 10.63 -44.87
N TYR A 29 -20.16 10.08 -43.68
CA TYR A 29 -19.14 9.52 -42.79
C TYR A 29 -18.35 8.41 -43.47
N LEU A 30 -19.01 7.41 -44.06
CA LEU A 30 -18.31 6.32 -44.74
C LEU A 30 -17.44 6.81 -45.90
N LYS A 31 -17.90 7.81 -46.66
CA LYS A 31 -17.13 8.41 -47.76
C LYS A 31 -15.85 9.10 -47.28
N TYR A 32 -15.86 9.72 -46.09
CA TYR A 32 -14.75 10.54 -45.60
C TYR A 32 -14.04 10.00 -44.35
N LYS A 33 -14.46 8.85 -43.79
CA LYS A 33 -13.97 8.31 -42.51
C LYS A 33 -12.45 8.16 -42.50
N GLU A 34 -11.87 7.70 -43.61
CA GLU A 34 -10.44 7.45 -43.72
C GLU A 34 -9.66 8.76 -43.78
N LYS A 35 -10.15 9.71 -44.59
CA LYS A 35 -9.60 11.07 -44.64
C LYS A 35 -9.64 11.74 -43.27
N TRP A 36 -10.78 11.71 -42.59
CA TRP A 36 -10.92 12.32 -41.27
C TRP A 36 -10.08 11.61 -40.21
N SER A 37 -9.99 10.29 -40.25
CA SER A 37 -9.14 9.53 -39.33
C SER A 37 -7.64 9.82 -39.57
N ALA A 38 -7.20 9.90 -40.82
CA ALA A 38 -5.84 10.27 -41.17
C ALA A 38 -5.50 11.70 -40.73
N GLN A 39 -6.41 12.66 -40.98
CA GLN A 39 -6.28 14.04 -40.52
C GLN A 39 -6.21 14.13 -39.00
N GLU A 40 -7.08 13.40 -38.28
CA GLU A 40 -7.09 13.38 -36.82
C GLU A 40 -5.81 12.76 -36.26
N LYS A 41 -5.32 11.66 -36.85
CA LYS A 41 -4.05 11.03 -36.47
C LYS A 41 -2.87 11.99 -36.68
N ALA A 42 -2.79 12.62 -37.85
CA ALA A 42 -1.75 13.61 -38.16
C ALA A 42 -1.81 14.80 -37.21
N TRP A 43 -3.02 15.29 -36.90
CA TRP A 43 -3.21 16.37 -35.93
C TRP A 43 -2.77 15.96 -34.52
N ARG A 44 -3.14 14.76 -34.04
CA ARG A 44 -2.71 14.25 -32.72
C ARG A 44 -1.20 14.06 -32.64
N GLN A 45 -0.55 13.65 -33.74
CA GLN A 45 0.91 13.53 -33.81
C GLN A 45 1.59 14.90 -33.76
N ALA A 46 1.11 15.84 -34.57
CA ALA A 46 1.62 17.22 -34.58
C ALA A 46 1.31 18.00 -33.28
N ASN A 47 0.28 17.59 -32.54
CA ASN A 47 -0.16 18.21 -31.29
C ASN A 47 -0.01 17.25 -30.10
N SER A 48 1.01 16.40 -30.11
CA SER A 48 1.20 15.34 -29.10
C SER A 48 1.26 15.89 -27.68
N GLU A 49 2.00 16.97 -27.46
CA GLU A 49 2.11 17.61 -26.14
C GLU A 49 0.79 18.24 -25.69
N ARG A 50 0.09 18.96 -26.58
CA ARG A 50 -1.23 19.54 -26.29
C ARG A 50 -2.26 18.45 -25.96
N CYS A 51 -2.24 17.34 -26.71
CA CYS A 51 -3.07 16.18 -26.43
C CYS A 51 -2.74 15.59 -25.06
N SER A 52 -1.45 15.43 -24.74
CA SER A 52 -0.99 14.93 -23.44
C SER A 52 -1.45 15.82 -22.30
N GLN A 53 -1.27 17.15 -22.41
CA GLN A 53 -1.73 18.12 -21.42
C GLN A 53 -3.25 18.06 -21.20
N TYR A 54 -4.02 17.98 -22.29
CA TYR A 54 -5.47 17.79 -22.21
C TYR A 54 -5.83 16.50 -21.46
N TRP A 55 -5.21 15.37 -21.81
CA TRP A 55 -5.47 14.09 -21.15
C TRP A 55 -5.03 14.08 -19.69
N ARG A 56 -3.91 14.71 -19.34
CA ARG A 56 -3.47 14.90 -17.94
C ARG A 56 -4.53 15.69 -17.17
N ALA A 57 -4.97 16.84 -17.67
CA ALA A 57 -5.99 17.67 -17.03
C ALA A 57 -7.34 16.95 -16.89
N ALA A 58 -7.76 16.21 -17.94
CA ALA A 58 -8.98 15.41 -17.91
C ALA A 58 -8.88 14.26 -16.88
N ASN A 59 -7.73 13.60 -16.80
CA ASN A 59 -7.47 12.55 -15.81
C ASN A 59 -7.46 13.09 -14.39
N GLU A 60 -6.84 14.25 -14.14
CA GLU A 60 -6.86 14.89 -12.82
C GLU A 60 -8.28 15.24 -12.38
N ARG A 61 -9.07 15.87 -13.26
CA ARG A 61 -10.50 16.12 -13.00
C ARG A 61 -11.27 14.82 -12.71
N ARG A 62 -11.01 13.76 -13.47
CA ARG A 62 -11.64 12.45 -13.27
C ARG A 62 -11.23 11.77 -11.95
N LYS A 63 -10.00 11.96 -11.49
CA LYS A 63 -9.53 11.45 -10.18
C LYS A 63 -10.14 12.24 -9.02
N ALA A 64 -10.29 13.56 -9.19
CA ALA A 64 -10.83 14.46 -8.18
C ALA A 64 -12.36 14.43 -8.08
N ASP A 65 -13.06 13.96 -9.12
CA ASP A 65 -14.52 13.80 -9.16
C ASP A 65 -15.05 12.96 -7.97
N PRO A 66 -15.79 13.57 -7.02
CA PRO A 66 -16.23 12.89 -5.81
C PRO A 66 -17.18 11.72 -6.08
N ILE A 67 -18.05 11.83 -7.10
CA ILE A 67 -19.03 10.80 -7.45
C ILE A 67 -18.30 9.57 -7.97
N ARG A 68 -17.33 9.77 -8.88
CA ARG A 68 -16.51 8.68 -9.41
C ARG A 68 -15.62 8.06 -8.35
N LEU A 69 -15.06 8.86 -7.44
CA LEU A 69 -14.26 8.37 -6.34
C LEU A 69 -15.09 7.50 -5.38
N ALA A 70 -16.30 7.95 -5.05
CA ALA A 70 -17.25 7.19 -4.22
C ALA A 70 -17.64 5.86 -4.90
N ALA A 71 -17.98 5.89 -6.18
CA ALA A 71 -18.32 4.69 -6.95
C ALA A 71 -17.15 3.68 -7.00
N ARG A 72 -15.91 4.17 -7.24
CA ARG A 72 -14.70 3.33 -7.22
C ARG A 72 -14.49 2.69 -5.85
N ARG A 73 -14.64 3.46 -4.76
CA ARG A 73 -14.52 2.95 -3.39
C ARG A 73 -15.59 1.91 -3.09
N ALA A 74 -16.83 2.13 -3.53
CA ALA A 74 -17.92 1.16 -3.38
C ALA A 74 -17.61 -0.15 -4.11
N GLN A 75 -17.17 -0.08 -5.37
CA GLN A 75 -16.75 -1.24 -6.15
C GLN A 75 -15.60 -2.00 -5.47
N GLN A 76 -14.60 -1.30 -4.94
CA GLN A 76 -13.48 -1.90 -4.22
C GLN A 76 -13.93 -2.62 -2.94
N ARG A 77 -14.85 -2.03 -2.17
CA ARG A 77 -15.43 -2.65 -0.98
C ARG A 77 -16.20 -3.91 -1.32
N ASP A 78 -17.07 -3.84 -2.33
CA ASP A 78 -17.87 -4.96 -2.79
C ASP A 78 -16.99 -6.11 -3.34
N TYR A 79 -15.97 -5.78 -4.14
CA TYR A 79 -14.96 -6.76 -4.55
C TYR A 79 -14.27 -7.41 -3.34
N TYR A 80 -13.85 -6.64 -2.34
CA TYR A 80 -13.24 -7.19 -1.14
C TYR A 80 -14.19 -8.08 -0.36
N GLN A 81 -15.45 -7.69 -0.20
CA GLN A 81 -16.48 -8.47 0.50
C GLN A 81 -16.71 -9.82 -0.20
N ARG A 82 -16.95 -9.79 -1.51
CA ARG A 82 -17.16 -11.00 -2.32
C ARG A 82 -15.96 -11.95 -2.36
N ASN A 83 -14.75 -11.42 -2.18
CA ASN A 83 -13.52 -12.21 -2.20
C ASN A 83 -12.89 -12.37 -0.81
N ARG A 84 -13.61 -12.03 0.27
CA ARG A 84 -13.04 -11.96 1.64
C ARG A 84 -12.47 -13.31 2.07
N GLU A 85 -13.24 -14.37 1.91
CA GLU A 85 -12.85 -15.71 2.34
C GLU A 85 -11.66 -16.24 1.56
N ARG A 86 -11.69 -16.10 0.22
CA ARG A 86 -10.56 -16.45 -0.64
C ARG A 86 -9.29 -15.69 -0.22
N ARG A 87 -9.38 -14.37 -0.01
CA ARG A 87 -8.22 -13.57 0.43
C ARG A 87 -7.69 -14.01 1.79
N ILE A 88 -8.57 -14.38 2.73
CA ILE A 88 -8.14 -14.92 4.03
C ILE A 88 -7.41 -16.26 3.84
N ALA A 89 -7.95 -17.14 2.99
CA ALA A 89 -7.33 -18.42 2.68
C ALA A 89 -5.96 -18.23 1.99
N ASP A 90 -5.86 -17.34 1.00
CA ASP A 90 -4.62 -17.00 0.29
C ASP A 90 -3.56 -16.45 1.25
N VAL A 91 -3.95 -15.56 2.16
CA VAL A 91 -3.04 -15.02 3.18
C VAL A 91 -2.57 -16.14 4.11
N LYS A 92 -3.47 -17.01 4.60
CA LYS A 92 -3.09 -18.15 5.45
C LYS A 92 -2.13 -19.10 4.73
N ALA A 93 -2.40 -19.42 3.46
CA ALA A 93 -1.55 -20.27 2.64
C ALA A 93 -0.17 -19.65 2.43
N TYR A 94 -0.12 -18.35 2.11
CA TYR A 94 1.13 -17.60 2.00
C TYR A 94 1.91 -17.59 3.30
N GLU A 95 1.25 -17.33 4.44
CA GLU A 95 1.89 -17.31 5.76
C GLU A 95 2.46 -18.67 6.15
N LYS A 96 1.75 -19.77 5.82
CA LYS A 96 2.23 -21.13 6.04
C LYS A 96 3.47 -21.42 5.17
N ALA A 97 3.40 -21.11 3.87
CA ALA A 97 4.51 -21.33 2.94
C ALA A 97 5.73 -20.43 3.20
N ASN A 98 5.51 -19.24 3.79
CA ASN A 98 6.55 -18.23 4.03
C ASN A 98 6.75 -17.95 5.53
N PHE A 99 6.57 -18.96 6.38
CA PHE A 99 6.54 -18.82 7.84
C PHE A 99 7.72 -18.03 8.41
N ALA A 100 8.95 -18.41 8.03
CA ALA A 100 10.21 -17.74 8.38
C ALA A 100 10.16 -16.21 8.11
N LYS A 101 9.86 -15.84 6.87
CA LYS A 101 9.76 -14.46 6.39
C LYS A 101 8.66 -13.67 7.11
N VAL A 102 7.49 -14.28 7.27
CA VAL A 102 6.32 -13.65 7.90
C VAL A 102 6.56 -13.41 9.39
N ARG A 103 7.26 -14.31 10.08
CA ARG A 103 7.62 -14.11 11.51
C ARG A 103 8.44 -12.85 11.72
N VAL A 104 9.48 -12.62 10.92
CA VAL A 104 10.31 -11.41 11.00
C VAL A 104 9.45 -10.16 10.84
N TRP A 105 8.57 -10.14 9.83
CA TRP A 105 7.69 -8.99 9.58
C TRP A 105 6.67 -8.77 10.69
N LYS A 106 6.08 -9.84 11.23
CA LYS A 106 5.13 -9.77 12.35
C LYS A 106 5.80 -9.23 13.62
N ARG A 107 7.08 -9.56 13.89
CA ARG A 107 7.83 -9.00 15.03
C ARG A 107 8.05 -7.49 14.90
N VAL A 108 8.56 -7.03 13.75
CA VAL A 108 8.75 -5.59 13.50
C VAL A 108 7.41 -4.84 13.61
N ARG A 109 6.33 -5.41 13.07
CA ARG A 109 4.98 -4.84 13.18
C ARG A 109 4.49 -4.78 14.63
N SER A 110 4.68 -5.87 15.40
CA SER A 110 4.28 -5.95 16.80
C SER A 110 5.03 -4.93 17.67
N ALA A 111 6.35 -4.79 17.49
CA ALA A 111 7.16 -3.78 18.16
C ALA A 111 6.64 -2.36 17.87
N ARG A 112 6.40 -2.03 16.60
CA ARG A 112 5.82 -0.74 16.18
C ARG A 112 4.41 -0.49 16.76
N ARG A 113 3.58 -1.53 16.87
CA ARG A 113 2.24 -1.41 17.48
C ARG A 113 2.36 -1.04 18.96
N ARG A 114 3.18 -1.78 19.72
CA ARG A 114 3.39 -1.52 21.16
C ARG A 114 3.83 -0.09 21.43
N THR A 115 4.71 0.45 20.58
CA THR A 115 5.26 1.80 20.78
C THR A 115 4.25 2.89 20.40
N ARG A 116 3.45 2.68 19.35
CA ARG A 116 2.38 3.61 18.96
C ARG A 116 1.30 3.76 20.02
N LEU A 117 0.96 2.69 20.73
CA LEU A 117 -0.06 2.71 21.78
C LEU A 117 0.30 3.64 22.95
N VAL A 118 1.58 3.90 23.17
CA VAL A 118 2.07 4.77 24.25
C VAL A 118 2.83 5.98 23.72
N ALA A 119 2.72 6.27 22.43
CA ALA A 119 3.46 7.33 21.73
C ALA A 119 4.99 7.33 21.99
N ALA A 120 5.59 6.16 22.21
CA ALA A 120 7.03 6.07 22.45
C ALA A 120 7.82 6.49 21.19
N PRO A 121 8.89 7.27 21.33
CA PRO A 121 9.59 7.86 20.21
C PRO A 121 10.35 6.80 19.40
N GLY A 122 10.58 7.12 18.12
CA GLY A 122 11.42 6.34 17.24
C GLY A 122 10.71 5.22 16.46
N THR A 123 11.42 4.71 15.47
CA THR A 123 10.99 3.55 14.69
C THR A 123 12.19 2.67 14.37
N CYS A 124 11.92 1.37 14.22
CA CYS A 124 12.89 0.42 13.71
C CYS A 124 12.34 -0.18 12.41
N SER A 125 13.09 -0.01 11.31
CA SER A 125 12.84 -0.66 10.03
C SER A 125 13.25 -2.13 10.05
N ARG A 126 12.87 -2.90 9.02
CA ARG A 126 13.30 -4.31 8.95
C ARG A 126 14.80 -4.40 8.71
N GLU A 127 15.31 -3.48 7.91
CA GLU A 127 16.70 -3.33 7.53
C GLU A 127 17.53 -2.91 8.76
N GLN A 128 17.03 -1.96 9.55
CA GLN A 128 17.65 -1.60 10.84
C GLN A 128 17.61 -2.76 11.84
N TRP A 129 16.51 -3.52 11.90
CA TRP A 129 16.43 -4.72 12.74
C TRP A 129 17.46 -5.78 12.32
N LEU A 130 17.60 -6.05 11.02
CA LEU A 130 18.62 -6.95 10.49
C LEU A 130 20.03 -6.46 10.85
N GLY A 131 20.30 -5.16 10.68
CA GLY A 131 21.59 -4.57 11.05
C GLY A 131 21.87 -4.71 12.55
N ARG A 132 20.86 -4.55 13.42
CA ARG A 132 21.02 -4.83 14.86
C ARG A 132 21.32 -6.30 15.12
N PHE A 133 20.60 -7.22 14.49
CA PHE A 133 20.87 -8.65 14.64
C PHE A 133 22.30 -9.03 14.22
N GLN A 134 22.77 -8.51 13.08
CA GLN A 134 24.14 -8.70 12.59
C GLN A 134 25.18 -8.07 13.51
N PHE A 135 24.91 -6.89 14.06
CA PHE A 135 25.79 -6.22 15.03
C PHE A 135 26.03 -7.09 16.28
N TYR A 136 25.04 -7.88 16.71
CA TYR A 136 25.19 -8.83 17.82
C TYR A 136 25.73 -10.21 17.36
N GLY A 137 26.25 -10.32 16.13
CA GLY A 137 26.79 -11.58 15.60
C GLY A 137 25.75 -12.69 15.45
N GLY A 138 24.46 -12.34 15.39
CA GLY A 138 23.37 -13.32 15.40
C GLY A 138 23.16 -14.02 16.75
N CYS A 139 23.74 -13.52 17.84
CA CYS A 139 23.60 -14.09 19.17
C CYS A 139 22.53 -13.37 20.00
N CYS A 140 22.00 -14.06 21.00
CA CYS A 140 21.18 -13.44 22.04
C CYS A 140 22.01 -12.42 22.83
N ALA A 141 21.45 -11.25 23.10
CA ALA A 141 22.12 -10.21 23.88
C ALA A 141 22.29 -10.53 25.37
N TYR A 142 21.69 -11.62 25.86
CA TYR A 142 21.63 -11.95 27.29
C TYR A 142 22.19 -13.33 27.64
N CYS A 143 22.43 -14.19 26.65
CA CYS A 143 22.93 -15.54 26.87
C CYS A 143 23.79 -15.96 25.67
N PRO A 144 24.66 -16.97 25.80
CA PRO A 144 25.57 -17.36 24.73
C PRO A 144 24.89 -18.06 23.53
N ARG A 145 23.55 -18.11 23.49
CA ARG A 145 22.80 -18.81 22.43
C ARG A 145 22.92 -18.05 21.10
N THR A 146 23.42 -18.73 20.08
CA THR A 146 23.31 -18.31 18.67
C THR A 146 21.89 -18.52 18.17
N LEU A 147 21.37 -17.56 17.41
CA LEU A 147 19.99 -17.54 16.94
C LEU A 147 19.97 -17.52 15.42
N LYS A 148 18.94 -18.12 14.82
CA LYS A 148 18.56 -17.74 13.46
C LYS A 148 17.78 -16.44 13.48
N PHE A 149 17.84 -15.66 12.40
CA PHE A 149 17.19 -14.35 12.35
C PHE A 149 15.66 -14.44 12.57
N GLU A 150 15.05 -15.53 12.12
CA GLU A 150 13.63 -15.80 12.27
C GLU A 150 13.24 -16.30 13.67
N GLU A 151 14.21 -16.63 14.51
CA GLU A 151 14.02 -17.06 15.91
C GLU A 151 14.18 -15.87 16.87
N ALA A 152 15.08 -14.94 16.53
CA ALA A 152 15.38 -13.76 17.31
C ALA A 152 14.13 -12.89 17.58
N GLN A 153 13.91 -12.57 18.86
CA GLN A 153 12.89 -11.64 19.30
C GLN A 153 13.47 -10.23 19.33
N MET A 154 12.68 -9.25 18.86
CA MET A 154 13.01 -7.84 19.01
C MET A 154 12.70 -7.40 20.44
N GLU A 155 13.74 -7.27 21.25
CA GLU A 155 13.59 -6.89 22.64
C GLU A 155 14.08 -5.47 22.90
N HIS A 156 13.35 -4.74 23.74
CA HIS A 156 13.70 -3.39 24.15
C HIS A 156 14.62 -3.42 25.38
N ARG A 157 15.80 -2.79 25.29
CA ARG A 157 16.75 -2.72 26.42
C ARG A 157 16.13 -2.00 27.60
N ILE A 158 15.56 -0.84 27.34
CA ILE A 158 14.67 -0.12 28.25
C ILE A 158 13.24 -0.45 27.79
N PRO A 159 12.43 -1.15 28.59
CA PRO A 159 11.05 -1.47 28.26
C PRO A 159 10.26 -0.21 27.94
N ILE A 160 9.32 -0.35 27.00
CA ILE A 160 8.41 0.73 26.61
C ILE A 160 7.62 1.28 27.81
N SER A 161 7.22 0.41 28.75
CA SER A 161 6.53 0.80 29.99
C SER A 161 7.39 1.64 30.95
N LYS A 162 8.71 1.68 30.75
CA LYS A 162 9.67 2.47 31.54
C LYS A 162 10.26 3.64 30.73
N GLY A 163 9.52 4.13 29.72
CA GLY A 163 9.95 5.26 28.88
C GLY A 163 10.94 4.89 27.77
N GLY A 164 11.11 3.59 27.47
CA GLY A 164 11.96 3.14 26.37
C GLY A 164 11.49 3.60 25.00
N SER A 165 12.43 3.85 24.08
CA SER A 165 12.15 4.21 22.69
C SER A 165 12.10 3.00 21.76
N ASN A 166 11.56 3.17 20.56
CA ASN A 166 11.64 2.18 19.49
C ASN A 166 12.79 2.42 18.51
N TRP A 167 13.75 3.28 18.87
CA TRP A 167 14.95 3.50 18.07
C TRP A 167 15.77 2.22 17.99
N PRO A 168 16.44 1.92 16.87
CA PRO A 168 17.25 0.70 16.72
C PRO A 168 18.28 0.54 17.85
N ALA A 169 18.81 1.65 18.38
CA ALA A 169 19.68 1.65 19.54
C ALA A 169 19.04 0.98 20.76
N ASN A 170 17.75 1.15 21.04
CA ASN A 170 17.08 0.48 22.17
C ASN A 170 16.69 -0.98 21.86
N ILE A 171 16.92 -1.47 20.65
CA ILE A 171 16.54 -2.83 20.23
C ILE A 171 17.73 -3.77 20.25
N VAL A 172 17.52 -4.97 20.79
CA VAL A 172 18.50 -6.07 20.80
C VAL A 172 17.83 -7.39 20.43
N PRO A 173 18.59 -8.36 19.87
CA PRO A 173 18.11 -9.71 19.71
C PRO A 173 18.11 -10.46 21.04
N ALA A 174 16.99 -11.13 21.33
CA ALA A 174 16.87 -12.03 22.46
C ALA A 174 16.28 -13.37 22.01
N CYS A 175 16.71 -14.46 22.65
CA CYS A 175 16.00 -15.74 22.55
C CYS A 175 14.65 -15.64 23.27
N ALA A 176 13.70 -16.53 22.96
CA ALA A 176 12.37 -16.53 23.58
C ALA A 176 12.45 -16.61 25.12
N ASP A 177 13.33 -17.47 25.64
CA ASP A 177 13.47 -17.72 27.08
C ASP A 177 13.98 -16.49 27.82
N CYS A 178 15.06 -15.86 27.33
CA CYS A 178 15.60 -14.64 27.93
C CYS A 178 14.62 -13.47 27.83
N ASN A 179 13.95 -13.32 26.68
CA ASN A 179 12.94 -12.29 26.47
C ASN A 179 11.80 -12.40 27.49
N LEU A 180 11.30 -13.62 27.69
CA LEU A 180 10.24 -13.91 28.66
C LEU A 180 10.71 -13.66 30.11
N ARG A 181 11.90 -14.12 30.49
CA ARG A 181 12.48 -13.95 31.84
C ARG A 181 12.76 -12.48 32.18
N LYS A 182 13.23 -11.70 31.20
CA LYS A 182 13.43 -10.25 31.36
C LYS A 182 12.11 -9.56 31.63
N GLY A 183 11.12 -9.76 30.75
CA GLY A 183 9.83 -9.09 30.83
C GLY A 183 9.97 -7.57 30.85
N THR A 184 9.41 -6.92 31.86
CA THR A 184 9.42 -5.46 32.04
C THR A 184 10.66 -4.93 32.78
N LYS A 185 11.69 -5.75 32.97
CA LYS A 185 12.98 -5.32 33.52
C LYS A 185 13.81 -4.63 32.44
N THR A 186 14.66 -3.67 32.81
CA THR A 186 15.70 -3.14 31.91
C THR A 186 16.77 -4.20 31.66
N SER A 187 17.56 -4.06 30.58
CA SER A 187 18.70 -4.95 30.33
C SER A 187 19.67 -4.96 31.51
N THR A 188 19.88 -3.81 32.16
CA THR A 188 20.74 -3.68 33.33
C THR A 188 20.17 -4.44 34.53
N GLU A 189 18.88 -4.23 34.85
CA GLU A 189 18.19 -4.94 35.94
C GLU A 189 18.20 -6.47 35.71
N PHE A 190 18.01 -6.89 34.45
CA PHE A 190 18.04 -8.31 34.10
C PHE A 190 19.45 -8.90 34.17
N GLY A 191 20.45 -8.20 33.64
CA GLY A 191 21.85 -8.61 33.69
C GLY A 191 22.34 -8.77 35.13
N ALA A 192 22.06 -7.80 36.00
CA ALA A 192 22.41 -7.86 37.43
C ALA A 192 21.82 -9.11 38.11
N ARG A 193 20.55 -9.42 37.82
CA ARG A 193 19.91 -10.65 38.33
C ARG A 193 20.54 -11.93 37.78
N MET A 194 20.92 -11.95 36.51
CA MET A 194 21.56 -13.13 35.91
C MET A 194 22.95 -13.38 36.51
N SER A 195 23.73 -12.33 36.76
CA SER A 195 25.03 -12.44 37.43
C SER A 195 24.90 -12.88 38.90
N ALA A 196 23.89 -12.39 39.62
CA ALA A 196 23.63 -12.80 41.01
C ALA A 196 23.23 -14.29 41.15
N ILE A 197 22.62 -14.88 40.13
CA ILE A 197 22.25 -16.30 40.10
C ILE A 197 23.44 -17.18 39.67
N GLY A 198 24.32 -16.67 38.79
CA GLY A 198 25.50 -17.41 38.31
C GLY A 198 26.70 -17.41 39.26
N GLY A 199 26.68 -16.59 40.32
CA GLY A 199 27.71 -16.55 41.36
C GLY A 199 27.45 -17.47 42.56
N ALA A 200 26.41 -18.29 42.50
CA ALA A 200 26.12 -19.34 43.49
C ALA A 200 26.46 -20.70 42.88
N GLN A 201 27.76 -20.96 42.70
CA GLN A 201 28.32 -22.29 42.42
C GLN A 201 29.56 -22.47 43.28
#